data_AF-A0A9D1C3V4-F1
#
_entry.id   AF-A0A9D1C3V4-F1
#
_cell.length_a   1.000
_cell.length_b   1.000
_cell.length_c   1.000
_cell.angle_alpha   90.00
_cell.angle_beta   90.00
_cell.angle_gamma   90.00
#
_symmetry.space_group_name_H-M   'P 1'
#
loop_
_entity.id
_entity.type
_entity.pdbx_description
1 polymer ?
#
loop_
_entity_poly.entity_id
_entity_poly.type
_entity_poly.pdbx_seq_one_letter_code
_entity_poly.pdbx_strand_id
1 'polypeptide(L)'
;MIIKRPFIWFFVIFLGGMGLYKHSPFLICFFLIFLIVGIILLNYYLIIIKAYKFQSFSFLFLLPVFFVLGYLLTKQAFLDNEMDIYFDEKVEADIVGEIKTIEDKEDYQLLLLKDCIITINSKDTNKQFKNIS
;
A
#
# COMPACT_ATOMS: atom_id res chain seq x y z
N MET A 1 -32.73 15.69 1.43
CA MET A 1 -31.43 16.16 1.95
C MET A 1 -30.40 15.93 0.86
N ILE A 2 -29.82 16.99 0.30
CA ILE A 2 -28.70 16.85 -0.65
C ILE A 2 -27.44 16.68 0.20
N ILE A 3 -26.73 15.56 0.05
CA ILE A 3 -25.46 15.36 0.75
C ILE A 3 -24.48 16.40 0.18
N LYS A 4 -24.14 17.42 0.98
CA LYS A 4 -23.44 18.61 0.51
C LYS A 4 -21.98 18.35 0.10
N ARG A 5 -21.40 17.19 0.46
CA ARG A 5 -19.97 16.92 0.32
C ARG A 5 -19.68 15.47 -0.08
N PRO A 6 -20.12 15.02 -1.28
CA PRO A 6 -19.88 13.64 -1.75
C PRO A 6 -18.38 13.31 -1.85
N PHE A 7 -17.54 14.30 -2.19
CA PHE A 7 -16.08 14.13 -2.28
C PHE A 7 -15.42 13.71 -0.98
N ILE A 8 -15.91 14.17 0.18
CA ILE A 8 -15.35 13.77 1.48
C ILE A 8 -15.57 12.28 1.72
N TRP A 9 -16.75 11.76 1.34
CA TRP A 9 -17.05 10.33 1.47
C TRP A 9 -16.12 9.48 0.60
N PHE A 10 -15.89 9.90 -0.64
CA PHE A 10 -14.93 9.21 -1.51
C PHE A 10 -13.53 9.22 -0.92
N PHE A 11 -13.08 10.37 -0.41
CA PHE A 11 -11.75 10.49 0.18
C PHE A 11 -11.57 9.61 1.42
N VAL A 12 -12.54 9.63 2.35
CA VAL A 12 -12.50 8.80 3.56
C VAL A 12 -12.52 7.31 3.23
N ILE A 13 -13.37 6.89 2.30
CA ILE A 13 -13.44 5.49 1.87
C ILE A 13 -12.16 5.06 1.15
N PHE A 14 -11.60 5.92 0.30
CA PHE A 14 -10.33 5.69 -0.35
C PHE A 14 -9.21 5.49 0.67
N LEU A 15 -9.09 6.37 1.67
CA LEU A 15 -8.12 6.23 2.77
C LEU A 15 -8.33 4.93 3.56
N GLY A 16 -9.58 4.53 3.79
CA GLY A 16 -9.90 3.25 4.42
C GLY A 16 -9.38 2.05 3.62
N GLY A 17 -9.54 2.10 2.29
CA GLY A 17 -8.98 1.10 1.38
C GLY A 17 -7.45 1.09 1.40
N MET A 18 -6.81 2.28 1.44
CA MET A 18 -5.36 2.40 1.58
C MET A 18 -4.88 1.75 2.87
N GLY A 19 -5.47 2.07 4.03
CA GLY A 19 -5.00 1.59 5.33
C GLY A 19 -5.04 0.06 5.49
N LEU A 20 -5.86 -0.62 4.69
CA LEU A 20 -5.98 -2.08 4.71
C LEU A 20 -4.94 -2.81 3.84
N TYR A 21 -4.03 -2.11 3.16
CA TYR A 21 -3.09 -2.73 2.22
C TYR A 21 -2.13 -3.76 2.86
N LYS A 22 -1.66 -3.48 4.09
CA LYS A 22 -0.77 -4.36 4.86
C LYS A 22 -1.48 -5.57 5.48
N HIS A 23 -2.80 -5.59 5.45
CA HIS A 23 -3.60 -6.64 6.07
C HIS A 23 -3.95 -7.75 5.09
N SER A 24 -4.45 -8.88 5.63
CA SER A 24 -4.79 -10.04 4.81
C SER A 24 -5.87 -9.70 3.76
N PRO A 25 -5.82 -10.29 2.56
CA PRO A 25 -6.82 -10.05 1.51
C PRO A 25 -8.27 -10.36 1.98
N PHE A 26 -8.41 -11.27 2.94
CA PHE A 26 -9.71 -11.61 3.53
C PHE A 26 -10.38 -10.42 4.22
N LEU A 27 -9.62 -9.59 4.95
CA LEU A 27 -10.14 -8.43 5.66
C LEU A 27 -10.77 -7.43 4.67
N ILE A 28 -10.16 -7.26 3.50
CA ILE A 28 -10.69 -6.31 2.52
C ILE A 28 -12.01 -6.76 1.92
N CYS A 29 -12.13 -8.06 1.62
CA CYS A 29 -13.37 -8.64 1.15
C CYS A 29 -14.47 -8.48 2.21
N PHE A 30 -14.14 -8.71 3.49
CA PHE A 30 -15.06 -8.52 4.59
C PHE A 30 -15.58 -7.07 4.69
N PHE A 31 -14.68 -6.08 4.69
CA PHE A 31 -15.06 -4.67 4.73
C PHE A 31 -15.86 -4.24 3.49
N LEU A 32 -15.51 -4.76 2.31
CA LEU A 32 -16.21 -4.47 1.06
C LEU A 32 -17.65 -5.01 1.08
N ILE A 33 -17.85 -6.23 1.57
CA ILE A 33 -19.19 -6.80 1.76
C ILE A 33 -19.98 -5.94 2.75
N PHE A 34 -19.39 -5.58 3.88
CA PHE A 34 -20.04 -4.74 4.88
C PHE A 34 -20.43 -3.37 4.31
N LEU A 35 -19.56 -2.75 3.51
CA LEU A 35 -19.83 -1.50 2.81
C LEU A 35 -21.02 -1.62 1.86
N ILE A 36 -21.07 -2.67 1.04
CA ILE A 36 -22.16 -2.91 0.09
C ILE A 36 -23.49 -3.11 0.84
N VAL A 37 -23.51 -3.95 1.88
CA VAL A 37 -24.69 -4.19 2.71
C VAL A 37 -25.14 -2.88 3.35
N GLY A 38 -24.22 -2.08 3.90
CA GLY A 38 -24.51 -0.78 4.47
C GLY A 38 -25.12 0.19 3.45
N ILE A 39 -24.61 0.23 2.23
CA ILE A 39 -25.17 1.04 1.13
C ILE A 39 -26.59 0.59 0.80
N ILE A 40 -26.85 -0.72 0.70
CA ILE A 40 -28.19 -1.26 0.41
C ILE A 40 -29.18 -0.86 1.51
N LEU A 41 -28.82 -1.07 2.78
CA LEU A 41 -29.66 -0.72 3.92
C LEU A 41 -29.93 0.80 3.99
N LEU A 42 -28.90 1.62 3.73
CA LEU A 42 -29.06 3.07 3.70
C LEU A 42 -29.97 3.50 2.55
N ASN A 43 -29.83 2.91 1.36
CA ASN A 43 -30.71 3.18 0.22
C ASN A 43 -32.15 2.80 0.53
N TYR A 44 -32.38 1.62 1.12
CA TYR A 44 -33.70 1.18 1.58
C TYR A 44 -34.34 2.21 2.52
N TYR A 45 -33.58 2.66 3.53
CA TYR A 45 -34.04 3.68 4.47
C TYR A 45 -34.37 5.02 3.79
N LEU A 46 -33.50 5.52 2.91
CA LEU A 46 -33.68 6.81 2.25
C LEU A 46 -34.85 6.82 1.26
N ILE A 47 -35.08 5.72 0.55
CA ILE A 47 -36.16 5.60 -0.44
C ILE A 47 -37.50 5.38 0.25
N ILE A 48 -37.60 4.39 1.14
CA ILE A 48 -38.90 3.94 1.66
C ILE A 48 -39.35 4.78 2.84
N ILE A 49 -38.45 5.06 3.78
CA ILE A 49 -38.83 5.76 5.02
C ILE A 49 -38.81 7.27 4.82
N LYS A 50 -37.83 7.79 4.07
CA LYS A 50 -37.65 9.24 3.87
C LYS A 50 -38.13 9.76 2.52
N ALA A 51 -38.59 8.89 1.61
CA ALA A 51 -39.11 9.25 0.28
C ALA A 51 -38.18 10.18 -0.52
N TYR A 52 -36.86 10.04 -0.37
CA TYR A 52 -35.91 10.85 -1.10
C TYR A 52 -35.75 10.38 -2.55
N LYS A 53 -35.54 11.33 -3.47
CA LYS A 53 -35.24 11.03 -4.88
C LYS A 53 -33.89 10.32 -5.00
N PHE A 54 -33.89 9.17 -5.67
CA PHE A 54 -32.71 8.31 -5.93
C PHE A 54 -31.48 9.09 -6.41
N GLN A 55 -31.68 10.03 -7.33
CA GLN A 55 -30.61 10.83 -7.91
C GLN A 55 -29.78 11.59 -6.87
N SER A 56 -30.37 11.96 -5.72
CA SER A 56 -29.71 12.71 -4.65
C SER A 56 -28.62 11.90 -3.90
N PHE A 57 -28.66 10.58 -4.00
CA PHE A 57 -27.74 9.68 -3.28
C PHE A 57 -27.16 8.57 -4.17
N SER A 58 -27.39 8.63 -5.49
CA SER A 58 -26.80 7.72 -6.48
C SER A 58 -25.27 7.63 -6.41
N PHE A 59 -24.59 8.68 -5.92
CA PHE A 59 -23.14 8.69 -5.75
C PHE A 59 -22.62 7.64 -4.74
N LEU A 60 -23.45 7.16 -3.81
CA LEU A 60 -23.05 6.15 -2.83
C LEU A 60 -22.63 4.84 -3.49
N PHE A 61 -23.16 4.51 -4.67
CA PHE A 61 -22.79 3.30 -5.41
C PHE A 61 -21.36 3.35 -5.96
N LEU A 62 -20.72 4.53 -6.02
CA LEU A 62 -19.31 4.65 -6.38
C LEU A 62 -18.36 4.38 -5.21
N LEU A 63 -18.84 4.40 -3.96
CA LEU A 63 -17.97 4.23 -2.78
C LEU A 63 -17.17 2.90 -2.80
N PRO A 64 -17.77 1.74 -3.13
CA PRO A 64 -17.02 0.48 -3.21
C PRO A 64 -15.89 0.54 -4.24
N VAL A 65 -16.10 1.23 -5.36
CA VAL A 65 -15.07 1.40 -6.39
C VAL A 65 -13.89 2.19 -5.83
N PHE A 66 -14.15 3.30 -5.13
CA PHE A 66 -13.10 4.09 -4.49
C PHE A 66 -12.35 3.33 -3.39
N PHE A 67 -13.05 2.48 -2.63
CA PHE A 67 -12.42 1.63 -1.63
C PHE A 67 -11.41 0.66 -2.26
N VAL A 68 -11.83 -0.04 -3.32
CA VAL A 68 -10.96 -0.98 -4.05
C VAL A 68 -9.80 -0.25 -4.71
N LEU A 69 -10.03 0.92 -5.29
CA LEU A 69 -8.97 1.74 -5.86
C LEU A 69 -7.92 2.13 -4.81
N GLY A 70 -8.36 2.57 -3.62
CA GLY A 70 -7.46 2.91 -2.53
C GLY A 70 -6.55 1.75 -2.14
N TYR A 71 -7.11 0.54 -2.07
CA TYR A 71 -6.33 -0.67 -1.81
C TYR A 71 -5.35 -1.01 -2.93
N LEU A 72 -5.82 -1.09 -4.18
CA LEU A 72 -5.02 -1.55 -5.31
C LEU A 72 -3.86 -0.60 -5.60
N LEU A 73 -4.12 0.72 -5.61
CA LEU A 73 -3.08 1.72 -5.85
C LEU A 73 -2.00 1.68 -4.77
N THR A 74 -2.41 1.53 -3.51
CA THR A 74 -1.46 1.42 -2.40
C THR A 74 -0.65 0.12 -2.50
N LYS A 75 -1.31 -1.00 -2.76
CA LYS A 75 -0.64 -2.29 -2.97
C LYS A 75 0.41 -2.21 -4.08
N GLN A 76 0.09 -1.54 -5.19
CA GLN A 76 1.02 -1.37 -6.30
C GLN A 76 2.18 -0.40 -5.99
N ALA A 77 1.93 0.66 -5.22
CA ALA A 77 2.97 1.61 -4.82
C ALA A 77 3.99 1.01 -3.84
N PHE A 78 3.56 0.00 -3.06
CA PHE A 78 4.39 -0.73 -2.10
C PHE A 78 4.73 -2.14 -2.59
N LEU A 79 4.59 -2.44 -3.88
CA LEU A 79 5.16 -3.67 -4.43
C LEU A 79 6.68 -3.57 -4.27
N ASP A 80 7.28 -4.57 -3.63
CA ASP A 80 8.73 -4.67 -3.51
C ASP A 80 9.36 -4.49 -4.90
N ASN A 81 10.44 -3.72 -4.94
CA ASN A 81 11.08 -3.32 -6.18
C ASN A 81 11.40 -4.59 -6.98
N GLU A 82 10.99 -4.68 -8.25
CA GLU A 82 11.18 -5.90 -9.05
C GLU A 82 12.65 -6.34 -9.11
N MET A 83 13.60 -5.41 -8.89
CA MET A 83 15.03 -5.73 -8.77
C MET A 83 15.37 -6.60 -7.56
N ASP A 84 14.63 -6.51 -6.45
CA ASP A 84 14.85 -7.34 -5.25
C ASP A 84 14.51 -8.82 -5.50
N ILE A 85 13.63 -9.09 -6.47
CA ILE A 85 13.23 -10.45 -6.89
C ILE A 85 14.39 -11.17 -7.62
N TYR A 86 15.32 -10.44 -8.24
CA TYR A 86 16.47 -11.03 -8.93
C TYR A 86 17.63 -11.39 -7.98
N PHE A 87 17.54 -11.05 -6.69
CA PHE A 87 18.52 -11.41 -5.67
C PHE A 87 18.08 -12.65 -4.85
N ASP A 88 17.53 -13.68 -5.51
CA ASP A 88 17.25 -14.98 -4.88
C ASP A 88 18.53 -15.62 -4.30
N GLU A 89 19.68 -15.36 -4.93
CA GLU A 89 20.99 -15.62 -4.34
C GLU A 89 21.36 -14.47 -3.41
N LYS A 90 21.06 -14.62 -2.12
CA LYS A 90 21.61 -13.74 -1.08
C LYS A 90 23.13 -13.89 -1.08
N VAL A 91 23.80 -12.97 -1.76
CA VAL A 91 25.26 -12.89 -1.69
C VAL A 91 25.59 -12.18 -0.40
N GLU A 92 26.05 -12.94 0.60
CA GLU A 92 26.56 -12.38 1.85
C GLU A 92 27.77 -11.49 1.51
N ALA A 93 27.67 -10.21 1.85
CA ALA A 93 28.74 -9.25 1.67
C ALA A 93 28.99 -8.51 2.98
N ASP A 94 30.26 -8.42 3.36
CA ASP A 94 30.71 -7.62 4.47
C ASP A 94 30.96 -6.19 3.98
N ILE A 95 30.18 -5.25 4.51
CA ILE A 95 30.32 -3.83 4.22
C ILE A 95 31.03 -3.18 5.40
N VAL A 96 32.23 -2.64 5.17
CA VAL A 96 33.00 -1.91 6.17
C VAL A 96 33.18 -0.47 5.69
N GLY A 97 32.79 0.50 6.50
CA GLY A 97 32.93 1.92 6.18
C GLY A 97 32.81 2.78 7.43
N GLU A 98 33.08 4.07 7.28
CA GLU A 98 32.94 5.04 8.37
C GLU A 98 31.49 5.52 8.46
N ILE A 99 30.88 5.48 9.65
CA ILE A 99 29.51 5.96 9.84
C ILE A 99 29.51 7.48 9.72
N LYS A 100 28.87 8.00 8.67
CA LYS A 100 28.71 9.44 8.43
C LYS A 100 27.49 9.99 9.13
N THR A 101 26.37 9.27 9.04
CA THR A 101 25.10 9.71 9.62
C THR A 101 24.31 8.50 10.10
N ILE A 102 23.67 8.65 11.25
CA ILE A 102 22.68 7.71 11.78
C ILE A 102 21.36 8.47 11.80
N GLU A 103 20.35 7.94 11.10
CA GLU A 103 18.98 8.47 11.13
C GLU A 103 18.04 7.43 11.72
N ASP A 104 17.40 7.78 12.83
CA ASP A 104 16.32 6.97 13.40
C ASP A 104 15.00 7.26 12.67
N LYS A 105 14.40 6.23 12.08
CA LYS A 105 13.02 6.21 11.62
C LYS A 105 12.18 5.36 12.58
N GLU A 106 10.86 5.48 12.51
CA GLU A 106 9.94 4.83 13.45
C GLU A 106 10.13 3.30 13.52
N ASP A 107 10.45 2.66 12.39
CA ASP A 107 10.54 1.19 12.29
C ASP A 107 11.96 0.67 12.02
N TYR A 108 12.94 1.55 11.76
CA TYR A 108 14.30 1.15 11.42
C TYR A 108 15.31 2.29 11.60
N GLN A 109 16.59 1.93 11.70
CA GLN A 109 17.69 2.88 11.75
C GLN A 109 18.44 2.87 10.43
N LEU A 110 18.56 4.03 9.80
CA LEU A 110 19.28 4.21 8.55
C LEU A 110 20.72 4.64 8.85
N LEU A 111 21.68 3.79 8.48
CA LEU A 111 23.11 4.03 8.64
C LEU A 111 23.70 4.45 7.30
N LEU A 112 24.11 5.71 7.19
CA LEU A 112 24.83 6.23 6.03
C LEU A 112 26.33 6.07 6.27
N LEU A 113 26.96 5.22 5.47
CA LEU A 113 28.39 4.96 5.52
C LEU A 113 29.12 5.79 4.44
N LYS A 114 30.34 6.24 4.75
CA LYS A 114 31.27 6.90 3.83
C LYS A 114 32.54 6.05 3.71
N ASP A 115 33.19 6.13 2.55
CA ASP A 115 34.45 5.44 2.26
C ASP A 115 34.32 3.90 2.46
N CYS A 116 33.24 3.35 1.91
CA CYS A 116 32.87 1.94 2.08
C CYS A 116 33.72 1.00 1.22
N ILE A 117 34.16 -0.09 1.82
CA ILE A 117 34.70 -1.27 1.15
C ILE A 117 33.63 -2.37 1.25
N ILE A 118 33.22 -2.89 0.10
CA ILE A 118 32.26 -3.99 0.01
C ILE A 118 33.06 -5.26 -0.31
N THR A 119 33.06 -6.21 0.62
CA THR A 119 33.72 -7.50 0.45
C THR A 119 32.65 -8.55 0.24
N ILE A 120 32.58 -9.11 -0.97
CA ILE A 120 31.61 -10.14 -1.31
C ILE A 120 32.14 -11.48 -0.78
N ASN A 121 31.44 -12.08 0.20
CA ASN A 121 31.83 -13.35 0.80
C ASN A 121 31.34 -14.51 -0.08
N SER A 122 31.90 -14.60 -1.28
CA SER A 122 31.63 -15.73 -2.18
C SER A 122 32.34 -16.96 -1.64
N LYS A 123 31.60 -17.87 -1.00
CA LYS A 123 32.07 -19.26 -0.83
C LYS A 123 32.22 -20.00 -2.18
N ASP A 124 31.77 -19.39 -3.27
CA ASP A 124 31.98 -19.88 -4.62
C ASP A 124 33.17 -19.18 -5.30
N THR A 125 34.33 -19.82 -5.18
CA THR A 125 35.62 -19.36 -5.68
C THR A 125 35.77 -19.53 -7.20
N ASN A 126 34.77 -19.17 -8.02
CA ASN A 126 34.85 -19.43 -9.47
C ASN A 126 34.06 -18.50 -10.41
N LYS A 127 33.80 -17.26 -10.04
CA LYS A 127 33.46 -16.23 -11.04
C LYS A 127 34.30 -14.98 -10.81
N GLN A 128 35.46 -14.96 -11.48
CA GLN A 128 36.24 -13.75 -11.69
C GLN A 128 35.35 -12.73 -12.43
N PHE A 129 34.88 -11.71 -11.73
CA PHE A 129 34.32 -10.53 -12.38
C PHE A 129 35.49 -9.78 -13.01
N LYS A 130 35.57 -9.87 -14.34
CA LYS A 130 36.50 -9.11 -15.17
C LYS A 130 36.17 -7.63 -14.99
N ASN A 131 37.08 -6.88 -14.37
CA ASN A 131 36.99 -5.42 -14.26
C ASN A 131 36.65 -4.80 -15.61
N ILE A 132 35.55 -4.06 -15.66
CA ILE A 132 35.27 -3.14 -16.76
C ILE A 132 35.90 -1.81 -16.37
N SER A 133 37.04 -1.54 -16.98
CA SER A 133 37.69 -0.22 -17.05
C SER A 133 36.85 0.76 -17.86
#